data_AF-A0A357Z639-F1
#
_entry.id   AF-A0A357Z639-F1
#
_cell.length_a   1.000
_cell.length_b   1.000
_cell.length_c   1.000
_cell.angle_alpha   90.00
_cell.angle_beta   90.00
_cell.angle_gamma   90.00
#
_symmetry.space_group_name_H-M   'P 1'
#
loop_
_entity.id
_entity.type
_entity.pdbx_description
1 polymer ?
#
loop_
_entity_poly.entity_id
_entity_poly.type
_entity_poly.pdbx_seq_one_letter_code
_entity_poly.pdbx_strand_id
1 'polypeptide(L)'
;MSNETIATPKFPVMAKSLHAELKRRVNLYLEEHSVTATGNYKLFSKAIILLSLFVVTYIHLVFFTPPTFYAILECILFGGLIAAIGFNVMHDGSHGSFSKYNWLNKLASSS
;
A
#
# COMPACT_ATOMS: atom_id res chain seq x y z
N MET A 1 -27.08 -11.39 -49.44
CA MET A 1 -26.40 -11.86 -48.22
C MET A 1 -26.42 -10.70 -47.23
N SER A 2 -27.32 -10.75 -46.25
CA SER A 2 -27.46 -9.71 -45.22
C SER A 2 -26.31 -9.84 -44.21
N ASN A 3 -25.65 -8.71 -43.94
CA ASN A 3 -24.49 -8.63 -43.05
C ASN A 3 -25.01 -8.48 -41.60
N GLU A 4 -25.15 -9.60 -40.89
CA GLU A 4 -25.51 -9.62 -39.47
C GLU A 4 -24.33 -9.06 -38.65
N THR A 5 -24.50 -7.87 -38.07
CA THR A 5 -23.52 -7.30 -37.15
C THR A 5 -23.70 -7.96 -35.79
N ILE A 6 -22.81 -8.90 -35.45
CA ILE A 6 -22.79 -9.53 -34.13
C ILE A 6 -22.42 -8.45 -33.11
N ALA A 7 -23.43 -7.90 -32.43
CA ALA A 7 -23.23 -6.97 -31.34
C ALA A 7 -22.55 -7.69 -30.18
N THR A 8 -21.42 -7.15 -29.72
CA THR A 8 -20.72 -7.68 -28.55
C THR A 8 -21.60 -7.53 -27.31
N PRO A 9 -21.89 -8.62 -26.56
CA PRO A 9 -22.69 -8.52 -25.36
C PRO A 9 -21.93 -7.67 -24.33
N LYS A 10 -22.55 -6.57 -23.91
CA LYS A 10 -22.04 -5.72 -22.82
C LYS A 10 -22.78 -6.07 -21.54
N PHE A 11 -22.03 -6.18 -20.44
CA PHE A 11 -22.66 -6.29 -19.14
C PHE A 11 -23.49 -5.03 -18.84
N PRO A 12 -24.73 -5.17 -18.34
CA PRO A 12 -25.54 -4.02 -17.97
C PRO A 12 -24.84 -3.27 -16.83
N VAL A 13 -24.66 -1.96 -17.00
CA VAL A 13 -24.16 -1.09 -15.93
C VAL A 13 -25.24 -1.04 -14.85
N MET A 14 -25.06 -1.79 -13.78
CA MET A 14 -26.03 -1.86 -12.71
C MET A 14 -26.06 -0.54 -11.94
N ALA A 15 -27.25 0.07 -11.83
CA ALA A 15 -27.45 1.38 -11.20
C ALA A 15 -26.93 1.46 -9.74
N LYS A 16 -26.86 0.33 -9.04
CA LYS A 16 -26.18 0.19 -7.74
C LYS A 16 -25.23 -0.99 -7.76
N SER A 17 -23.93 -0.73 -7.84
CA SER A 17 -22.91 -1.77 -7.75
C SER A 17 -22.67 -2.20 -6.30
N LEU A 18 -22.23 -3.46 -6.11
CA LEU A 18 -21.80 -3.96 -4.80
C LEU A 18 -20.75 -3.05 -4.19
N HIS A 19 -19.72 -2.67 -4.96
CA HIS A 19 -18.66 -1.78 -4.51
C HIS A 19 -19.19 -0.43 -4.00
N ALA A 20 -20.14 0.18 -4.72
CA ALA A 20 -20.74 1.45 -4.30
C ALA A 20 -21.52 1.31 -2.98
N GLU A 21 -22.32 0.25 -2.84
CA GLU A 21 -23.09 0.00 -1.61
C GLU A 21 -22.18 -0.36 -0.42
N LEU A 22 -21.13 -1.16 -0.65
CA LEU A 22 -20.14 -1.50 0.38
C LEU A 22 -19.41 -0.24 0.87
N LYS A 23 -18.92 0.59 -0.06
CA LYS A 23 -18.27 1.87 0.29
C LYS A 23 -19.21 2.79 1.08
N ARG A 24 -20.48 2.87 0.68
CA ARG A 24 -21.50 3.66 1.39
C ARG A 24 -21.68 3.18 2.83
N ARG A 25 -21.81 1.87 3.05
CA ARG A 25 -21.97 1.30 4.40
C ARG A 25 -20.73 1.48 5.27
N VAL A 26 -19.54 1.32 4.70
CA VAL A 26 -18.26 1.56 5.41
C VAL A 26 -18.16 3.02 5.86
N ASN A 27 -18.47 3.98 4.98
CA ASN A 27 -18.44 5.40 5.33
C ASN A 27 -19.42 5.73 6.47
N LEU A 28 -20.65 5.22 6.41
CA LEU A 28 -21.64 5.42 7.47
C LEU A 28 -21.15 4.88 8.82
N TYR A 29 -20.56 3.68 8.83
CA TYR A 29 -20.00 3.10 10.04
C TYR A 29 -18.88 3.98 10.63
N LEU A 30 -17.98 4.49 9.80
CA LEU A 30 -16.87 5.36 10.23
C LEU A 30 -17.38 6.67 10.81
N GLU A 31 -18.41 7.28 10.19
CA GLU A 31 -19.06 8.49 10.68
C GLU A 31 -19.76 8.26 12.03
N GLU A 32 -20.58 7.21 12.13
CA GLU A 32 -21.32 6.86 13.34
C GLU A 32 -20.40 6.58 14.53
N HIS A 33 -19.24 5.96 14.29
CA HIS A 33 -18.28 5.59 15.32
C HIS A 33 -17.15 6.61 15.51
N SER A 34 -17.19 7.76 14.81
CA SER A 34 -16.13 8.78 14.82
C SER A 34 -14.72 8.21 14.55
N VAL A 35 -14.63 7.17 13.71
CA VAL A 35 -13.38 6.51 13.36
C VAL A 35 -12.79 7.17 12.11
N THR A 36 -11.52 7.56 12.18
CA THR A 36 -10.84 8.12 11.01
C THR A 36 -10.51 7.04 10.00
N ALA A 37 -10.84 7.27 8.73
CA ALA A 37 -10.47 6.40 7.60
C ALA A 37 -8.96 6.41 7.25
N THR A 38 -8.17 7.16 8.03
CA THR A 38 -6.73 7.38 7.82
C THR A 38 -5.91 6.60 8.83
N GLY A 39 -4.60 6.52 8.59
CA GLY A 39 -3.65 5.72 9.34
C GLY A 39 -3.68 5.99 10.84
N ASN A 40 -3.52 4.91 11.60
CA ASN A 40 -3.44 4.92 13.06
C ASN A 40 -2.00 4.71 13.54
N TYR A 41 -1.79 4.74 14.86
CA TYR A 41 -0.47 4.53 15.46
C TYR A 41 0.20 3.20 15.06
N LYS A 42 -0.58 2.14 14.81
CA LYS A 42 -0.05 0.84 14.38
C LYS A 42 0.58 0.93 12.99
N LEU A 43 -0.04 1.69 12.08
CA LEU A 43 0.49 1.93 10.74
C LEU A 43 1.83 2.68 10.80
N PHE A 44 1.89 3.76 11.58
CA PHE A 44 3.13 4.52 11.78
C PHE A 44 4.23 3.68 12.42
N SER A 45 3.89 2.87 13.43
CA SER A 45 4.84 1.95 14.07
C SER A 45 5.43 0.96 13.07
N LYS A 46 4.60 0.37 12.22
CA LYS A 46 5.04 -0.55 11.15
C LYS A 46 5.97 0.15 10.16
N ALA A 47 5.63 1.38 9.74
CA ALA A 47 6.47 2.16 8.85
C ALA A 47 7.84 2.47 9.47
N ILE A 48 7.87 2.90 10.73
CA ILE A 48 9.12 3.19 11.47
C ILE A 48 9.99 1.93 11.58
N ILE A 49 9.41 0.79 11.94
CA ILE A 49 10.14 -0.48 12.06
C ILE A 49 10.76 -0.88 10.71
N LEU A 50 9.96 -0.86 9.63
CA LEU A 50 10.42 -1.23 8.30
C LEU A 50 11.53 -0.30 7.79
N LEU A 51 11.36 1.02 7.96
CA LEU A 51 12.34 2.01 7.54
C LEU A 51 13.64 1.90 8.37
N SER A 52 13.53 1.67 9.68
CA SER A 52 14.69 1.48 10.56
C SER A 52 15.47 0.24 10.18
N LEU A 53 14.79 -0.89 9.95
CA LEU A 53 15.44 -2.13 9.50
C LEU A 53 16.10 -1.96 8.14
N PHE A 54 15.45 -1.25 7.22
CA PHE A 54 16.03 -0.93 5.91
C PHE A 54 17.34 -0.15 6.05
N VAL A 55 17.34 0.93 6.84
CA VAL A 55 18.54 1.76 7.06
C VAL A 55 19.65 0.97 7.75
N VAL A 56 19.33 0.21 8.80
CA VAL A 56 20.31 -0.60 9.53
C VAL A 56 20.94 -1.66 8.62
N THR A 57 20.11 -2.37 7.83
CA THR A 57 20.60 -3.42 6.93
C THR A 57 21.45 -2.82 5.82
N TYR A 58 21.06 -1.67 5.26
CA TYR A 58 21.86 -0.94 4.27
C TYR A 58 23.23 -0.52 4.83
N ILE A 59 23.24 0.08 6.02
CA ILE A 59 24.49 0.50 6.68
C ILE A 59 25.39 -0.71 6.92
N HIS A 60 24.84 -1.81 7.42
CA HIS A 60 25.60 -3.01 7.70
C HIS A 60 26.22 -3.60 6.42
N LEU A 61 25.42 -3.78 5.37
CA LEU A 61 25.90 -4.28 4.07
C LEU A 61 27.01 -3.41 3.47
N VAL A 62 26.85 -2.09 3.49
CA VAL A 62 27.74 -1.17 2.78
C VAL A 62 29.02 -0.85 3.57
N PHE A 63 28.92 -0.64 4.88
CA PHE A 63 30.04 -0.12 5.67
C PHE A 63 30.75 -1.17 6.54
N PHE A 64 30.11 -2.29 6.85
CA PHE A 64 30.68 -3.34 7.70
C PHE A 64 31.15 -4.57 6.90
N THR A 65 30.78 -4.68 5.63
CA THR A 65 31.24 -5.71 4.69
C THR A 65 31.20 -7.11 5.29
N PRO A 66 30.00 -7.63 5.64
CA PRO A 66 29.87 -8.92 6.29
C PRO A 66 30.40 -10.07 5.39
N PRO A 67 30.79 -11.22 5.97
CA PRO A 67 31.20 -12.37 5.20
C PRO A 67 30.15 -12.79 4.17
N THR A 68 30.58 -13.31 3.02
CA THR A 68 29.73 -13.55 1.83
C THR A 68 28.41 -14.25 2.14
N PHE A 69 28.41 -15.26 3.01
CA PHE A 69 27.18 -15.96 3.38
C PHE A 69 26.16 -15.06 4.07
N TYR A 70 26.59 -14.27 5.07
CA TYR A 70 25.73 -13.31 5.76
C TYR A 70 25.30 -12.17 4.85
N ALA A 71 26.21 -11.69 3.98
CA ALA A 71 25.90 -10.67 2.99
C ALA A 71 24.77 -11.11 2.04
N ILE A 72 24.77 -12.37 1.58
CA ILE A 72 23.70 -12.91 0.73
C ILE A 72 22.36 -12.94 1.48
N LEU A 73 22.35 -13.40 2.74
CA LEU A 73 21.14 -13.43 3.56
C LEU A 73 20.60 -12.01 3.82
N GLU A 74 21.48 -11.07 4.12
CA GLU A 74 21.11 -9.66 4.30
C GLU A 74 20.60 -9.02 3.02
N CYS A 75 21.15 -9.37 1.84
CA CYS A 75 20.62 -8.90 0.56
C CYS A 75 19.20 -9.42 0.29
N ILE A 76 18.91 -10.69 0.61
CA ILE A 76 17.55 -11.26 0.50
C ILE A 76 16.61 -10.52 1.47
N LEU A 77 17.04 -10.33 2.72
CA LEU A 77 16.29 -9.56 3.70
C LEU A 77 16.03 -8.13 3.22
N PHE A 78 17.04 -7.47 2.68
CA PHE A 78 16.98 -6.09 2.18
C PHE A 78 16.00 -5.95 1.01
N GLY A 79 16.03 -6.87 0.04
CA GLY A 79 15.04 -6.95 -1.03
C GLY A 79 13.61 -7.16 -0.47
N GLY A 80 13.47 -8.02 0.53
CA GLY A 80 12.21 -8.22 1.25
C GLY A 80 11.72 -6.97 1.97
N LEU A 81 12.61 -6.19 2.58
CA LEU A 81 12.29 -4.91 3.23
C LEU A 81 11.80 -3.88 2.21
N ILE A 82 12.44 -3.78 1.03
CA ILE A 82 11.99 -2.90 -0.05
C ILE A 82 10.57 -3.26 -0.48
N ALA A 83 10.31 -4.55 -0.74
CA ALA A 83 8.98 -5.01 -1.11
C ALA A 83 7.95 -4.71 0.00
N ALA A 84 8.31 -4.95 1.26
CA ALA A 84 7.45 -4.66 2.40
C ALA A 84 7.13 -3.16 2.52
N ILE A 85 8.10 -2.27 2.31
CA ILE A 85 7.88 -0.82 2.30
C ILE A 85 6.91 -0.44 1.16
N GLY A 86 7.12 -1.00 -0.03
CA GLY A 86 6.23 -0.78 -1.19
C GLY A 86 4.78 -1.15 -0.92
N PHE A 87 4.54 -2.37 -0.43
CA PHE A 87 3.17 -2.88 -0.21
C PHE A 87 2.49 -2.35 1.07
N ASN A 88 3.23 -1.89 2.07
CA ASN A 88 2.64 -1.49 3.36
C ASN A 88 2.70 0.01 3.66
N VAL A 89 3.64 0.74 3.08
CA VAL A 89 3.81 2.19 3.32
C VAL A 89 3.43 2.96 2.06
N MET A 90 4.04 2.62 0.92
CA MET A 90 3.83 3.36 -0.33
C MET A 90 2.45 3.12 -0.92
N HIS A 91 1.97 1.88 -0.89
CA HIS A 91 0.60 1.53 -1.26
C HIS A 91 -0.44 2.36 -0.49
N ASP A 92 -0.34 2.41 0.83
CA ASP A 92 -1.25 3.17 1.68
C ASP A 92 -1.11 4.69 1.49
N GLY A 93 0.11 5.18 1.24
CA GLY A 93 0.37 6.57 0.84
C GLY A 93 -0.34 6.92 -0.47
N SER A 94 -0.27 6.04 -1.47
CA SER A 94 -0.91 6.24 -2.79
C SER A 94 -2.44 6.24 -2.73
N HIS A 95 -3.01 5.52 -1.75
CA HIS A 95 -4.44 5.56 -1.45
C HIS A 95 -4.86 6.75 -0.59
N GLY A 96 -3.90 7.58 -0.13
CA GLY A 96 -4.16 8.71 0.77
C GLY A 96 -4.61 8.29 2.16
N SER A 97 -4.52 7.00 2.49
CA SER A 97 -4.95 6.45 3.76
C SER A 97 -3.83 6.43 4.80
N PHE A 98 -2.57 6.66 4.42
CA PHE A 98 -1.44 6.61 5.36
C PHE A 98 -1.50 7.68 6.47
N SER A 99 -1.97 8.89 6.15
CA SER A 99 -2.08 10.00 7.09
C SER A 99 -3.27 10.91 6.77
N LYS A 100 -3.74 11.67 7.78
CA LYS A 100 -4.70 12.76 7.57
C LYS A 100 -4.11 13.90 6.73
N TYR A 101 -2.79 14.07 6.73
CA TYR A 101 -2.13 15.15 6.01
C TYR A 101 -1.67 14.71 4.63
N ASN A 102 -2.15 15.39 3.60
CA ASN A 102 -1.85 15.05 2.20
C ASN A 102 -0.34 15.07 1.86
N TRP A 103 0.44 15.95 2.51
CA TRP A 103 1.89 16.01 2.30
C TRP A 103 2.60 14.77 2.84
N LEU A 104 2.12 14.19 3.95
CA LEU A 104 2.64 12.93 4.49
C LEU A 104 2.30 11.75 3.58
N ASN A 105 1.09 11.73 3.02
CA ASN A 105 0.72 10.71 2.03
C ASN A 105 1.61 10.79 0.79
N LYS A 106 1.90 12.01 0.30
CA LYS A 106 2.82 12.22 -0.82
C LYS A 106 4.23 11.71 -0.53
N LEU A 107 4.77 12.03 0.66
CA LEU A 107 6.08 11.51 1.10
C LEU A 107 6.08 9.99 1.26
N ALA A 108 4.99 9.40 1.75
CA ALA A 108 4.87 7.95 1.86
C ALA A 108 4.70 7.28 0.49
N SER A 109 4.04 7.95 -0.47
CA SER A 109 3.73 7.41 -1.80
C SER A 109 4.86 7.54 -2.82
N SER A 110 5.87 8.36 -2.55
CA SER A 110 6.92 8.64 -3.52
C SER A 110 7.78 7.40 -3.74
N SER A 111 7.57 6.75 -4.88
CA SER A 111 8.56 5.93 -5.58
C SER A 111 9.58 6.83 -6.26
#